data_AF-A0A1M3BQN2-F1
#
_entry.id   AF-A0A1M3BQN2-F1
#
_cell.length_a   1.000
_cell.length_b   1.000
_cell.length_c   1.000
_cell.angle_alpha   90.00
_cell.angle_beta   90.00
_cell.angle_gamma   90.00
#
_symmetry.space_group_name_H-M   'P 1'
#
loop_
_entity.id
_entity.type
_entity.pdbx_description
1 polymer ?
#
loop_
_entity_poly.entity_id
_entity_poly.type
_entity_poly.pdbx_seq_one_letter_code
_entity_poly.pdbx_strand_id
1 'polypeptide(L)'
;YDNAMILPSPPLRRQRLTLPADLPLVYAIGDVHGCHDALLALEARIRMDAANHRDARPLIIYLGDYVDRGPASSAVLEHLATERHGDGIERIALCGNHDDTFLKFTEDPEGNRRWLDFGGDATLRSYGLEPSRYLDGAGGLQALGEDLRARMPARHIAFLRSLPVAARGGDRLFVHAGIAP
;
A
#
# COMPACT_ATOMS: atom_id res chain seq x y z
N TYR A 1 -9.19 19.61 32.90
CA TYR A 1 -8.61 18.28 32.68
C TYR A 1 -9.71 17.39 32.13
N ASP A 2 -9.90 17.43 30.83
CA ASP A 2 -10.89 16.58 30.15
C ASP A 2 -10.10 15.48 29.44
N ASN A 3 -9.89 14.38 30.15
CA ASN A 3 -9.17 13.22 29.65
C ASN A 3 -10.19 12.39 28.85
N ALA A 4 -10.55 12.89 27.66
CA ALA A 4 -11.32 12.12 26.71
C ALA A 4 -10.46 10.91 26.31
N MET A 5 -10.80 9.76 26.89
CA MET A 5 -10.25 8.47 26.48
C MET A 5 -10.53 8.30 24.98
N ILE A 6 -9.51 8.53 24.16
CA ILE A 6 -9.54 8.18 22.74
C ILE A 6 -9.67 6.66 22.70
N LEU A 7 -10.90 6.17 22.57
CA LEU A 7 -11.13 4.76 22.32
C LEU A 7 -10.46 4.43 20.98
N PRO A 8 -9.69 3.34 20.90
CA PRO A 8 -9.05 2.95 19.64
C PRO A 8 -10.14 2.79 18.58
N SER A 9 -9.90 3.37 17.40
CA SER A 9 -10.77 3.20 16.23
C SER A 9 -11.03 1.70 16.01
N PRO A 10 -12.29 1.29 15.74
CA PRO A 10 -12.58 -0.11 15.46
C PRO A 10 -11.71 -0.60 14.30
N PRO A 11 -11.22 -1.85 14.33
CA PRO A 11 -10.30 -2.36 13.32
C PRO A 11 -10.91 -2.21 11.93
N LEU A 12 -10.14 -1.62 11.00
CA LEU A 12 -10.52 -1.48 9.59
C LEU A 12 -10.81 -2.86 9.01
N ARG A 13 -12.10 -3.14 8.78
CA ARG A 13 -12.54 -4.40 8.16
C ARG A 13 -12.34 -4.33 6.65
N ARG A 14 -11.16 -4.74 6.19
CA ARG A 14 -10.84 -4.82 4.76
C ARG A 14 -11.62 -5.92 4.04
N GLN A 15 -11.90 -5.68 2.77
CA GLN A 15 -12.67 -6.59 1.93
C GLN A 15 -11.88 -7.83 1.52
N ARG A 16 -12.60 -8.90 1.16
CA ARG A 16 -12.06 -10.08 0.48
C ARG A 16 -12.78 -10.19 -0.86
N LEU A 17 -12.04 -10.07 -1.96
CA LEU A 17 -12.62 -10.06 -3.29
C LEU A 17 -12.87 -11.48 -3.80
N THR A 18 -13.98 -11.63 -4.53
CA THR A 18 -14.26 -12.81 -5.36
C THR A 18 -14.12 -12.40 -6.81
N LEU A 19 -13.19 -13.04 -7.52
CA LEU A 19 -12.91 -12.84 -8.93
C LEU A 19 -13.63 -13.90 -9.77
N PRO A 20 -13.76 -13.69 -11.08
CA PRO A 20 -14.15 -14.76 -11.99
C PRO A 20 -13.28 -16.01 -11.80
N ALA A 21 -13.87 -17.20 -11.98
CA ALA A 21 -13.12 -18.44 -11.86
C ALA A 21 -12.11 -18.62 -13.01
N ASP A 22 -12.46 -18.14 -14.20
CA ASP A 22 -11.60 -18.13 -15.36
C ASP A 22 -10.74 -16.86 -15.38
N LEU A 23 -9.47 -17.03 -15.00
CA LEU A 23 -8.44 -16.00 -15.03
C LEU A 23 -7.27 -16.54 -15.88
N PRO A 24 -7.38 -16.43 -17.22
CA PRO A 24 -6.47 -17.10 -18.14
C PRO A 24 -5.05 -16.53 -18.12
N LEU A 25 -4.89 -15.27 -17.69
CA LEU A 25 -3.59 -14.61 -17.59
C LEU A 25 -3.55 -13.69 -16.36
N VAL A 26 -2.77 -14.08 -15.36
CA VAL A 26 -2.58 -13.32 -14.12
C VAL A 26 -1.10 -13.15 -13.82
N TYR A 27 -0.69 -11.92 -13.54
CA TYR A 27 0.63 -11.59 -13.03
C TYR A 27 0.52 -11.21 -11.56
N ALA A 28 1.22 -11.93 -10.68
CA ALA A 28 1.31 -11.58 -9.27
C ALA A 28 2.63 -10.84 -9.00
N ILE A 29 2.55 -9.63 -8.47
CA ILE A 29 3.71 -8.80 -8.10
C ILE A 29 3.82 -8.83 -6.58
N GLY A 30 4.97 -9.26 -6.06
CA GLY A 30 5.26 -9.26 -4.63
C GLY A 30 5.55 -7.87 -4.06
N ASP A 31 6.26 -7.85 -2.94
CA ASP A 31 6.58 -6.64 -2.18
C ASP A 31 7.30 -5.59 -3.05
N VAL A 32 6.82 -4.35 -3.00
CA VAL A 32 7.37 -3.23 -3.79
C VAL A 32 8.30 -2.37 -2.96
N HIS A 33 7.96 -2.11 -1.70
CA HIS A 33 8.79 -1.37 -0.74
C HIS A 33 9.44 -0.12 -1.34
N GLY A 34 8.64 0.81 -1.86
CA GLY A 34 9.12 2.08 -2.41
C GLY A 34 10.03 1.97 -3.64
N CYS A 35 10.17 0.79 -4.27
CA CYS A 35 11.01 0.56 -5.44
C CYS A 35 10.28 0.93 -6.74
N HIS A 36 9.88 2.21 -6.85
CA HIS A 36 9.04 2.72 -7.95
C HIS A 36 9.59 2.40 -9.35
N ASP A 37 10.89 2.63 -9.59
CA ASP A 37 11.48 2.40 -10.92
C ASP A 37 11.50 0.92 -11.30
N ALA A 38 11.76 0.04 -10.31
CA ALA A 38 11.71 -1.40 -10.52
C ALA A 38 10.28 -1.88 -10.82
N LEU A 39 9.28 -1.30 -10.14
CA LEU A 39 7.88 -1.56 -10.41
C LEU A 39 7.50 -1.19 -11.85
N LEU A 40 7.85 0.03 -12.29
CA LEU A 40 7.56 0.47 -13.66
C LEU A 40 8.28 -0.40 -14.72
N ALA A 41 9.52 -0.78 -14.46
CA ALA A 41 10.27 -1.67 -15.34
C ALA A 41 9.63 -3.07 -15.43
N LEU A 42 9.15 -3.60 -14.30
CA LEU A 42 8.43 -4.87 -14.27
C LEU A 42 7.10 -4.79 -15.03
N GLU A 43 6.31 -3.73 -14.82
CA GLU A 43 5.07 -3.51 -15.56
C GLU A 43 5.30 -3.35 -17.07
N ALA A 44 6.41 -2.74 -17.49
CA ALA A 44 6.78 -2.67 -18.90
C ALA A 44 6.98 -4.07 -19.50
N ARG A 45 7.66 -4.96 -18.78
CA ARG A 45 7.85 -6.35 -19.19
C ARG A 45 6.53 -7.12 -19.23
N ILE A 46 5.66 -6.92 -18.24
CA ILE A 46 4.32 -7.52 -18.21
C ILE A 46 3.50 -7.05 -19.42
N ARG A 47 3.51 -5.75 -19.75
CA ARG A 47 2.82 -5.23 -20.93
C ARG A 47 3.31 -5.86 -22.23
N MET A 48 4.63 -6.03 -22.37
CA MET A 48 5.21 -6.71 -23.54
C MET A 48 4.78 -8.17 -23.64
N ASP A 49 4.77 -8.89 -22.51
CA ASP A 49 4.35 -10.28 -22.46
C ASP A 49 2.87 -10.43 -22.76
N ALA A 50 2.01 -9.66 -22.08
CA ALA A 50 0.56 -9.68 -22.24
C ALA A 50 0.10 -9.36 -23.68
N ALA A 51 0.85 -8.52 -24.41
CA ALA A 51 0.58 -8.24 -25.82
C ALA A 51 0.65 -9.48 -26.73
N ASN A 52 1.33 -10.55 -26.30
CA ASN A 52 1.38 -11.83 -27.01
C ASN A 52 0.15 -12.72 -26.75
N HIS A 53 -0.73 -12.33 -25.83
CA HIS A 53 -1.92 -13.09 -25.41
C HIS A 53 -3.22 -12.36 -25.80
N ARG A 54 -3.47 -12.22 -27.11
CA ARG A 54 -4.55 -11.36 -27.67
C ARG A 54 -5.97 -11.71 -27.22
N ASP A 55 -6.23 -12.98 -26.87
CA ASP A 55 -7.55 -13.44 -26.43
C ASP A 55 -7.70 -13.45 -24.89
N ALA A 56 -6.66 -13.07 -24.16
CA ALA A 56 -6.70 -13.02 -22.70
C ALA A 56 -7.06 -11.61 -22.22
N ARG A 57 -7.78 -11.53 -21.11
CA ARG A 57 -7.98 -10.30 -20.33
C ARG A 57 -6.95 -10.30 -19.18
N PRO A 58 -5.77 -9.67 -19.37
CA PRO A 58 -4.70 -9.74 -18.37
C PRO A 58 -5.08 -9.02 -17.09
N LEU A 59 -4.70 -9.61 -15.96
CA LEU A 59 -4.86 -9.05 -14.62
C LEU A 59 -3.51 -9.02 -13.90
N ILE A 60 -3.15 -7.87 -13.34
CA ILE A 60 -2.06 -7.72 -12.38
C ILE A 60 -2.66 -7.70 -10.98
N ILE A 61 -2.13 -8.54 -10.09
CA ILE A 61 -2.42 -8.54 -8.66
C ILE A 61 -1.15 -8.16 -7.90
N TYR A 62 -1.16 -7.01 -7.25
CA TYR A 62 -0.09 -6.60 -6.35
C TYR A 62 -0.37 -7.17 -4.96
N LEU A 63 0.58 -7.90 -4.39
CA LEU A 63 0.38 -8.68 -3.16
C LEU A 63 0.53 -7.88 -1.87
N GLY A 64 0.94 -6.61 -1.95
CA GLY A 64 1.05 -5.70 -0.81
C GLY A 64 2.46 -5.17 -0.60
N ASP A 65 2.67 -4.52 0.53
CA ASP A 65 3.93 -3.93 0.98
C ASP A 65 4.50 -2.94 -0.05
N TYR A 66 3.73 -1.88 -0.29
CA TYR A 66 4.05 -0.83 -1.25
C TYR A 66 5.00 0.21 -0.68
N VAL A 67 4.87 0.44 0.62
CA VAL A 67 5.61 1.44 1.38
C VAL A 67 6.80 0.82 2.11
N ASP A 68 7.61 1.69 2.69
CA ASP A 68 8.77 1.43 3.54
C ASP A 68 10.00 0.91 2.80
N ARG A 69 11.17 1.05 3.46
CA ARG A 69 12.51 0.61 3.04
C ARG A 69 13.07 1.32 1.81
N GLY A 70 12.35 1.33 0.69
CA GLY A 70 12.76 2.04 -0.53
C GLY A 70 12.44 3.53 -0.51
N PRO A 71 13.06 4.31 -1.41
CA PRO A 71 13.06 5.76 -1.33
C PRO A 71 11.78 6.44 -1.83
N ALA A 72 10.94 5.73 -2.59
CA ALA A 72 9.88 6.35 -3.40
C ALA A 72 8.47 5.85 -3.07
N SER A 73 8.18 5.56 -1.79
CA SER A 73 6.85 5.10 -1.34
C SER A 73 5.72 6.03 -1.81
N SER A 74 5.90 7.35 -1.77
CA SER A 74 4.91 8.32 -2.26
C SER A 74 4.62 8.17 -3.76
N ALA A 75 5.64 7.93 -4.59
CA ALA A 75 5.48 7.70 -6.03
C ALA A 75 4.84 6.35 -6.33
N VAL A 76 5.16 5.31 -5.56
CA VAL A 76 4.48 4.01 -5.67
C VAL A 76 2.98 4.15 -5.37
N LEU A 77 2.62 4.83 -4.28
CA LEU A 77 1.21 5.05 -3.94
C LEU A 77 0.49 5.93 -4.96
N GLU A 78 1.17 6.93 -5.54
CA GLU A 78 0.62 7.73 -6.64
C GLU A 78 0.27 6.87 -7.85
N HIS A 79 1.22 6.03 -8.27
CA HIS A 79 1.05 5.14 -9.40
C HIS A 79 -0.08 4.14 -9.16
N LEU A 80 -0.11 3.45 -8.01
CA LEU A 80 -1.13 2.45 -7.71
C LEU A 80 -2.53 3.05 -7.45
N ALA A 81 -2.61 4.30 -6.99
CA ALA A 81 -3.88 5.01 -6.81
C ALA A 81 -4.45 5.56 -8.14
N THR A 82 -3.71 5.48 -9.24
CA THR A 82 -4.17 5.92 -10.56
C THR A 82 -5.19 4.93 -11.12
N GLU A 83 -6.42 5.39 -11.39
CA GLU A 83 -7.53 4.50 -11.79
C GLU A 83 -7.29 3.77 -13.12
N ARG A 84 -6.55 4.38 -14.05
CA ARG A 84 -6.34 3.85 -15.40
C ARG A 84 -4.93 4.17 -15.91
N HIS A 85 -4.20 3.12 -16.31
CA HIS A 85 -2.88 3.25 -16.94
C HIS A 85 -2.91 3.26 -18.47
N GLY A 86 -4.10 3.08 -19.08
CA GLY A 86 -4.28 3.17 -20.53
C GLY A 86 -3.75 2.00 -21.35
N ASP A 87 -3.36 0.89 -20.70
CA ASP A 87 -2.77 -0.30 -21.34
C ASP A 87 -3.76 -1.48 -21.46
N GLY A 88 -5.01 -1.30 -21.01
CA GLY A 88 -6.03 -2.35 -21.05
C GLY A 88 -5.82 -3.49 -20.04
N ILE A 89 -4.85 -3.36 -19.13
CA ILE A 89 -4.56 -4.37 -18.10
C ILE A 89 -5.29 -4.00 -16.80
N GLU A 90 -6.04 -4.95 -16.26
CA GLU A 90 -6.71 -4.77 -14.98
C GLU A 90 -5.73 -4.91 -13.83
N ARG A 91 -5.98 -4.18 -12.74
CA ARG A 91 -5.09 -4.08 -11.59
C ARG A 91 -5.88 -4.21 -10.31
N ILE A 92 -5.40 -5.06 -9.41
CA ILE A 92 -5.90 -5.20 -8.04
C ILE A 92 -4.71 -5.09 -7.09
N ALA A 93 -4.79 -4.18 -6.14
CA ALA A 93 -3.80 -4.01 -5.08
C ALA A 93 -4.35 -4.62 -3.78
N LEU A 94 -3.61 -5.55 -3.17
CA LEU A 94 -3.92 -6.13 -1.86
C LEU A 94 -3.18 -5.39 -0.74
N CYS A 95 -3.72 -5.40 0.47
CA CYS A 95 -3.06 -4.82 1.61
C CYS A 95 -1.97 -5.74 2.16
N GLY A 96 -0.73 -5.25 2.19
CA GLY A 96 0.36 -5.83 2.99
C GLY A 96 0.34 -5.34 4.44
N ASN A 97 1.21 -5.91 5.28
CA ASN A 97 1.29 -5.49 6.69
C ASN A 97 1.97 -4.12 6.84
N HIS A 98 2.90 -3.77 5.97
CA HIS A 98 3.52 -2.44 5.97
C HIS A 98 2.49 -1.36 5.60
N ASP A 99 1.66 -1.61 4.59
CA ASP A 99 0.61 -0.67 4.17
C ASP A 99 -0.43 -0.42 5.27
N ASP A 100 -0.83 -1.48 5.98
CA ASP A 100 -1.74 -1.38 7.11
C ASP A 100 -1.15 -0.58 8.27
N THR A 101 0.09 -0.88 8.61
CA THR A 101 0.78 -0.23 9.73
C THR A 101 1.04 1.24 9.42
N PHE A 102 1.40 1.57 8.18
CA PHE A 102 1.54 2.95 7.73
C PHE A 102 0.23 3.72 7.84
N LEU A 103 -0.88 3.16 7.35
CA LEU A 103 -2.20 3.80 7.48
C LEU A 103 -2.55 4.06 8.96
N LYS A 104 -2.33 3.09 9.84
CA LYS A 104 -2.55 3.26 11.29
C LYS A 104 -1.66 4.35 11.89
N PHE A 105 -0.40 4.45 11.47
CA PHE A 105 0.50 5.53 11.90
C PHE A 105 -0.04 6.91 11.49
N THR A 106 -0.67 7.05 10.32
CA THR A 106 -1.29 8.33 9.94
C THR A 106 -2.45 8.73 10.86
N GLU A 107 -3.12 7.76 11.49
CA GLU A 107 -4.28 7.97 12.37
C GLU A 107 -3.88 8.13 13.84
N ASP A 108 -2.93 7.31 14.32
CA ASP A 108 -2.43 7.26 15.69
C ASP A 108 -0.89 7.03 15.68
N PRO A 109 -0.09 8.10 15.55
CA PRO A 109 1.37 8.00 15.48
C PRO A 109 2.01 7.40 16.74
N GLU A 110 1.49 7.74 17.92
CA GLU A 110 2.03 7.28 19.22
C GLU A 110 1.79 5.77 19.40
N GLY A 111 0.57 5.31 19.16
CA GLY A 111 0.22 3.88 19.25
C GLY A 111 0.94 3.02 18.21
N ASN A 112 1.39 3.61 17.11
CA ASN A 112 2.04 2.91 16.00
C ASN A 112 3.52 3.29 15.81
N ARG A 113 4.19 3.85 16.83
CA ARG A 113 5.60 4.30 16.72
C ARG A 113 6.57 3.26 16.19
N ARG A 114 6.32 1.97 16.48
CA ARG A 114 7.17 0.84 16.07
C ARG A 114 7.26 0.69 14.56
N TRP A 115 6.34 1.27 13.80
CA TRP A 115 6.43 1.35 12.35
C TRP A 115 7.77 1.92 11.87
N LEU A 116 8.32 2.91 12.59
CA LEU A 116 9.62 3.50 12.27
C LEU A 116 10.77 2.48 12.35
N ASP A 117 10.66 1.47 13.22
CA ASP A 117 11.65 0.40 13.35
C ASP A 117 11.66 -0.56 12.14
N PHE A 118 10.61 -0.51 11.30
CA PHE A 118 10.43 -1.36 10.13
C PHE A 118 10.68 -0.63 8.80
N GLY A 119 11.39 0.50 8.83
CA GLY A 119 11.76 1.27 7.63
C GLY A 119 10.74 2.32 7.20
N GLY A 120 9.83 2.72 8.11
CA GLY A 120 8.88 3.81 7.89
C GLY A 120 9.52 5.18 7.68
N ASP A 121 10.76 5.36 8.13
CA ASP A 121 11.54 6.58 7.93
C ASP A 121 11.78 6.89 6.44
N ALA A 122 11.98 5.85 5.61
CA ALA A 122 12.08 6.01 4.16
C ALA A 122 10.75 6.52 3.55
N THR A 123 9.61 6.00 4.02
CA THR A 123 8.28 6.47 3.61
C THR A 123 8.07 7.93 3.98
N LEU A 124 8.41 8.34 5.21
CA LEU A 124 8.33 9.74 5.64
C LEU A 124 9.17 10.67 4.76
N ARG A 125 10.42 10.28 4.46
CA ARG A 125 11.30 11.05 3.57
C ARG A 125 10.74 11.16 2.15
N SER A 126 10.04 10.14 1.64
CA SER A 126 9.36 10.21 0.35
C SER A 126 8.22 11.25 0.28
N TYR A 127 7.69 11.68 1.44
CA TYR A 127 6.74 12.80 1.57
C TYR A 127 7.43 14.12 1.97
N GLY A 128 8.77 14.15 1.98
CA GLY A 128 9.57 15.34 2.30
C GLY A 128 9.65 15.66 3.80
N LEU A 129 9.49 14.66 4.66
CA LEU A 129 9.64 14.78 6.11
C LEU A 129 10.94 14.13 6.57
N GLU A 130 11.67 14.82 7.45
CA GLU A 130 12.88 14.30 8.09
C GLU A 130 12.55 13.89 9.54
N PRO A 131 12.39 12.59 9.85
CA PRO A 131 11.89 12.15 11.15
C PRO A 131 12.73 12.62 12.33
N SER A 132 14.05 12.72 12.15
CA SER A 132 14.99 13.20 13.17
C SER A 132 14.69 14.61 13.69
N ARG A 133 14.00 15.45 12.90
CA ARG A 133 13.60 16.80 13.34
C ARG A 133 12.46 16.79 14.36
N TYR A 134 11.74 15.68 14.48
CA TYR A 134 10.58 15.54 15.33
C TYR A 134 10.87 14.73 16.59
N LEU A 135 11.71 13.69 16.48
CA LEU A 135 11.97 12.75 17.59
C LEU A 135 12.59 13.42 18.83
N ASP A 136 13.38 14.48 18.64
CA ASP A 136 14.02 15.24 19.73
C ASP A 136 13.32 16.59 20.02
N GLY A 137 12.23 16.91 19.31
CA GLY A 137 11.58 18.22 19.31
C GLY A 137 10.28 18.29 20.11
N ALA A 138 9.81 19.51 20.36
CA ALA A 138 8.50 19.74 20.98
C ALA A 138 7.38 19.26 20.04
N GLY A 139 6.50 18.38 20.53
CA GLY A 139 5.38 17.80 19.76
C GLY A 139 5.63 16.37 19.25
N GLY A 140 6.88 15.89 19.22
CA GLY A 140 7.22 14.49 19.02
C GLY A 140 6.57 13.82 17.80
N LEU A 141 6.11 12.59 17.98
CA LEU A 141 5.45 11.80 16.94
C LEU A 141 4.08 12.36 16.52
N GLN A 142 3.39 13.03 17.43
CA GLN A 142 2.08 13.63 17.12
C GLN A 142 2.23 14.72 16.05
N ALA A 143 3.18 15.64 16.21
CA ALA A 143 3.46 16.68 15.23
C ALA A 143 3.91 16.08 13.88
N LEU A 144 4.71 15.01 13.92
CA LEU A 144 5.13 14.29 12.71
C LEU A 144 3.93 13.70 11.95
N GLY A 145 2.98 13.07 12.65
CA GLY A 145 1.78 12.51 12.04
C GLY A 145 0.85 13.57 11.44
N GLU A 146 0.75 14.75 12.08
CA GLU A 146 -0.01 15.88 11.57
C GLU A 146 0.59 16.44 10.27
N ASP A 147 1.90 16.68 10.25
CA ASP A 147 2.60 17.15 9.05
C ASP A 147 2.57 16.12 7.92
N LEU A 148 2.65 14.84 8.25
CA LEU A 148 2.48 13.75 7.28
C LEU A 148 1.09 13.81 6.64
N ARG A 149 0.03 13.86 7.44
CA ARG A 149 -1.35 13.95 6.93
C ARG A 149 -1.56 15.20 6.07
N ALA A 150 -0.93 16.32 6.41
CA ALA A 150 -1.00 17.56 5.63
C ALA A 150 -0.32 17.46 4.26
N ARG A 151 0.74 16.64 4.15
CA ARG A 151 1.51 16.44 2.91
C ARG A 151 1.00 15.30 2.03
N MET A 152 0.31 14.32 2.62
CA MET A 152 -0.24 13.19 1.90
C MET A 152 -1.42 13.60 1.01
N PRO A 153 -1.39 13.30 -0.29
CA PRO A 153 -2.56 13.42 -1.14
C PRO A 153 -3.74 12.60 -0.60
N ALA A 154 -4.94 13.18 -0.59
CA ALA A 154 -6.15 12.48 -0.11
C ALA A 154 -6.39 11.14 -0.84
N ARG A 155 -6.01 11.04 -2.11
CA ARG A 155 -6.08 9.80 -2.90
C ARG A 155 -5.19 8.68 -2.36
N HIS A 156 -4.05 8.98 -1.75
CA HIS A 156 -3.20 7.95 -1.15
C HIS A 156 -3.86 7.33 0.07
N ILE A 157 -4.46 8.17 0.94
CA ILE A 157 -5.20 7.71 2.10
C ILE A 157 -6.42 6.90 1.68
N ALA A 158 -7.17 7.39 0.68
CA ALA A 158 -8.33 6.69 0.14
C ALA A 158 -7.95 5.32 -0.47
N PHE A 159 -6.85 5.26 -1.21
CA PHE A 159 -6.29 4.03 -1.76
C PHE A 159 -5.90 3.04 -0.66
N LEU A 160 -5.09 3.44 0.32
CA LEU A 160 -4.68 2.58 1.44
C LEU A 160 -5.88 2.03 2.25
N ARG A 161 -6.92 2.85 2.43
CA ARG A 161 -8.16 2.43 3.10
C ARG A 161 -8.98 1.44 2.26
N SER A 162 -8.91 1.52 0.93
CA SER A 162 -9.72 0.67 0.04
C SER A 162 -9.10 -0.69 -0.22
N LEU A 163 -7.81 -0.89 0.08
CA LEU A 163 -7.08 -2.13 -0.17
C LEU A 163 -7.82 -3.35 0.43
N PRO A 164 -8.24 -4.33 -0.38
CA PRO A 164 -8.69 -5.64 0.11
C PRO A 164 -7.55 -6.43 0.74
N VAL A 165 -7.85 -7.39 1.61
CA VAL A 165 -6.86 -8.30 2.22
C VAL A 165 -6.66 -9.60 1.45
N ALA A 166 -7.55 -9.91 0.51
CA ALA A 166 -7.43 -11.10 -0.32
C ALA A 166 -8.25 -10.97 -1.60
N ALA A 167 -7.85 -11.73 -2.62
CA ALA A 167 -8.67 -11.97 -3.81
C ALA A 167 -8.65 -13.48 -4.14
N ARG A 168 -9.81 -14.05 -4.49
CA ARG A 168 -9.93 -15.47 -4.86
C ARG A 168 -10.60 -15.61 -6.22
N GLY A 169 -10.01 -16.40 -7.11
CA GLY A 169 -10.61 -16.80 -8.38
C GLY A 169 -10.38 -18.29 -8.61
N GLY A 170 -11.46 -19.07 -8.73
CA GLY A 170 -11.37 -20.52 -8.89
C GLY A 170 -10.65 -21.19 -7.70
N ASP A 171 -9.57 -21.90 -8.03
CA ASP A 171 -8.67 -22.59 -7.10
C ASP A 171 -7.50 -21.72 -6.60
N ARG A 172 -7.38 -20.48 -7.09
CA ARG A 172 -6.29 -19.55 -6.74
C ARG A 172 -6.74 -18.57 -5.66
N LEU A 173 -5.92 -18.44 -4.62
CA LEU A 173 -6.06 -17.44 -3.57
C LEU A 173 -4.82 -16.54 -3.56
N PHE A 174 -5.05 -15.23 -3.65
CA PHE A 174 -4.03 -14.20 -3.53
C PHE A 174 -4.18 -13.50 -2.18
N VAL A 175 -3.10 -13.48 -1.41
CA VAL A 175 -3.01 -12.93 -0.06
C VAL A 175 -1.54 -12.61 0.23
N HIS A 176 -1.29 -11.57 1.01
CA HIS A 176 0.06 -11.15 1.38
C HIS A 176 0.79 -12.21 2.24
N ALA A 177 0.29 -12.52 3.44
CA ALA A 177 0.98 -13.35 4.43
C ALA A 177 0.41 -14.78 4.59
N GLY A 178 -0.28 -15.30 3.57
CA GLY A 178 -0.88 -16.64 3.60
C GLY A 178 -2.17 -16.76 4.43
N ILE A 179 -2.63 -18.00 4.65
CA ILE A 179 -3.80 -18.32 5.50
C ILE A 179 -3.38 -19.27 6.62
N ALA A 180 -3.95 -19.08 7.81
CA ALA A 180 -3.88 -20.09 8.86
C ALA A 180 -4.74 -21.31 8.43
N PRO A 181 -4.19 -22.53 8.41
CA PRO A 181 -4.91 -23.74 8.03
C PRO A 181 -5.98 -24.14 9.05
#